data_AF-A0A7S3Y6I0-F1
#
_entry.id   AF-A0A7S3Y6I0-F1
#
_cell.length_a   1.000
_cell.length_b   1.000
_cell.length_c   1.000
_cell.angle_alpha   90.00
_cell.angle_beta   90.00
_cell.angle_gamma   90.00
#
_symmetry.space_group_name_H-M   'P 1'
#
loop_
_entity.id
_entity.type
_entity.pdbx_description
1 polymer ?
#
loop_
_entity_poly.entity_id
_entity_poly.type
_entity_poly.pdbx_seq_one_letter_code
_entity_poly.pdbx_strand_id
1 'polypeptide(L)'
;TTQGYVCQWTVIAAPTKAPTMAPTKVPTKAPTTPPTKAATNAPTASSSGCPSDFSAEGDLCLKAVAEKLKWSEAQTACEDLGANLAVVTTENEQEHLTAYLSDFYEANDDIKNEFWIGLSIDRSTAKWVDGTDFDFNDFRDEGDEEED
;
A
#
# COMPACT_ATOMS: atom_id res chain seq x y z
N THR A 1 -5.19 -15.88 5.12
CA THR A 1 -4.82 -15.18 6.37
C THR A 1 -5.19 -13.72 6.24
N THR A 2 -5.47 -13.06 7.35
CA THR A 2 -5.66 -11.59 7.40
C THR A 2 -4.54 -10.98 8.24
N GLN A 3 -4.05 -9.79 7.85
CA GLN A 3 -2.91 -9.10 8.46
C GLN A 3 -3.18 -7.60 8.47
N GLY A 4 -2.45 -6.85 9.32
CA GLY A 4 -2.37 -5.40 9.17
C GLY A 4 -1.76 -5.05 7.81
N TYR A 5 -1.74 -3.78 7.42
CA TYR A 5 -1.20 -3.39 6.11
C TYR A 5 -0.56 -2.02 6.12
N VAL A 6 0.36 -1.78 5.19
CA VAL A 6 1.05 -0.49 5.04
C VAL A 6 0.70 0.10 3.68
N CYS A 7 0.11 1.28 3.69
CA CYS A 7 -0.11 2.06 2.48
C CYS A 7 1.07 3.01 2.26
N GLN A 8 1.49 3.13 1.01
CA GLN A 8 2.44 4.12 0.55
C GLN A 8 1.75 5.07 -0.41
N TRP A 9 1.75 6.34 -0.05
CA TRP A 9 1.31 7.40 -0.93
C TRP A 9 2.48 7.87 -1.78
N THR A 10 2.23 8.06 -3.07
CA THR A 10 3.18 8.69 -3.97
C THR A 10 2.44 9.75 -4.78
N VAL A 11 3.16 10.80 -5.18
CA VAL A 11 2.67 11.73 -6.19
C VAL A 11 2.57 10.97 -7.51
N ILE A 12 1.43 10.35 -7.76
CA ILE A 12 1.22 9.61 -8.99
C ILE A 12 1.24 10.62 -10.15
N ALA A 13 2.28 10.58 -10.98
CA ALA A 13 2.08 10.89 -12.39
C ALA A 13 1.13 9.80 -12.90
N ALA A 14 -0.17 10.10 -12.91
CA ALA A 14 -1.25 9.14 -13.10
C ALA A 14 -0.89 8.07 -14.15
N PRO A 15 -0.94 6.75 -13.85
CA PRO A 15 -0.93 5.76 -14.90
C PRO A 15 -2.21 6.00 -15.69
N THR A 16 -2.06 6.40 -16.95
CA THR A 16 -3.16 6.67 -17.87
C THR A 16 -3.93 5.37 -18.14
N LYS A 17 -4.76 4.89 -17.20
CA LYS A 17 -5.77 3.88 -17.52
C LYS A 17 -6.83 4.57 -18.36
N ALA A 18 -6.78 4.28 -19.66
CA ALA A 18 -7.81 4.64 -20.61
C ALA A 18 -9.21 4.27 -20.07
N PRO A 19 -10.26 5.04 -20.38
CA PRO A 19 -11.60 4.76 -19.87
C PRO A 19 -12.14 3.45 -20.46
N THR A 20 -12.33 2.44 -19.61
CA THR A 20 -13.11 1.26 -19.97
C THR A 20 -14.58 1.67 -20.10
N MET A 21 -15.08 1.70 -21.33
CA MET A 21 -16.52 1.87 -21.59
C MET A 21 -17.28 0.61 -21.17
N ALA A 22 -18.06 0.69 -20.10
CA ALA A 22 -19.05 -0.32 -19.75
C ALA A 22 -20.36 -0.10 -20.54
N PRO A 23 -21.14 -1.16 -20.80
CA PRO A 23 -22.59 -1.03 -20.84
C PRO A 23 -23.22 -1.91 -19.76
N THR A 24 -23.77 -1.30 -18.70
CA THR A 24 -24.57 -2.03 -17.69
C THR A 24 -26.05 -1.77 -17.94
N LYS A 25 -26.79 -2.78 -18.40
CA LYS A 25 -28.27 -2.78 -18.44
C LYS A 25 -28.82 -3.97 -17.66
N VAL A 26 -29.13 -3.80 -16.38
CA VAL A 26 -30.20 -4.56 -15.70
C VAL A 26 -30.69 -3.79 -14.46
N PRO A 27 -32.00 -3.73 -14.17
CA PRO A 27 -32.53 -3.09 -12.97
C PRO A 27 -32.93 -4.12 -11.91
N THR A 28 -32.44 -3.98 -10.67
CA THR A 28 -32.95 -4.73 -9.52
C THR A 28 -33.39 -3.76 -8.42
N LYS A 29 -34.69 -3.80 -8.11
CA LYS A 29 -35.38 -3.03 -7.05
C LYS A 29 -35.20 -3.69 -5.67
N ALA A 30 -34.78 -2.93 -4.66
CA ALA A 30 -35.21 -2.95 -3.24
C ALA A 30 -34.27 -2.04 -2.40
N PRO A 31 -34.66 -1.54 -1.20
CA PRO A 31 -34.37 -0.17 -0.78
C PRO A 31 -33.02 -0.04 -0.05
N THR A 32 -32.12 0.74 -0.62
CA THR A 32 -30.89 1.20 0.04
C THR A 32 -31.18 2.54 0.73
N THR A 33 -30.82 2.63 2.01
CA THR A 33 -30.82 3.88 2.78
C THR A 33 -30.02 4.97 2.06
N PRO A 34 -30.37 6.26 2.26
CA PRO A 34 -29.72 7.35 1.53
C PRO A 34 -28.22 7.42 1.86
N PRO A 35 -27.32 7.54 0.88
CA PRO A 35 -25.92 7.83 1.16
C PRO A 35 -25.82 9.26 1.70
N THR A 36 -25.29 9.37 2.92
CA THR A 36 -24.87 10.64 3.51
C THR A 36 -23.85 11.29 2.59
N LYS A 37 -24.12 12.53 2.18
CA LYS A 37 -23.15 13.39 1.49
C LYS A 37 -21.88 13.52 2.34
N ALA A 38 -20.85 12.74 2.02
CA ALA A 38 -19.49 13.12 2.32
C ALA A 38 -18.95 13.87 1.10
N ALA A 39 -18.43 15.07 1.34
CA ALA A 39 -17.85 15.90 0.29
C ALA A 39 -16.63 15.20 -0.31
N THR A 40 -16.64 15.01 -1.63
CA THR A 40 -15.46 14.66 -2.41
C THR A 40 -14.51 15.85 -2.41
N ASN A 41 -13.60 15.89 -1.45
CA ASN A 41 -12.39 16.69 -1.60
C ASN A 41 -11.44 15.87 -2.47
N ALA A 42 -11.30 16.28 -3.74
CA ALA A 42 -10.17 15.87 -4.56
C ALA A 42 -8.87 16.10 -3.76
N PRO A 43 -7.81 15.29 -3.95
CA PRO A 43 -6.56 15.52 -3.25
C PRO A 43 -6.06 16.90 -3.66
N THR A 44 -6.08 17.81 -2.69
CA THR A 44 -5.44 19.10 -2.81
C THR A 44 -3.96 18.79 -2.93
N ALA A 45 -3.38 19.05 -4.09
CA ALA A 45 -1.94 18.99 -4.29
C ALA A 45 -1.31 20.04 -3.37
N SER A 46 -1.05 19.65 -2.13
CA SER A 46 -0.27 20.43 -1.19
C SER A 46 1.20 20.18 -1.52
N SER A 47 1.86 21.27 -1.86
CA SER A 47 3.28 21.39 -2.12
C SER A 47 4.14 20.55 -1.16
N SER A 48 4.97 19.67 -1.74
CA SER A 48 6.23 19.17 -1.18
C SER A 48 6.18 18.47 0.19
N GLY A 49 5.16 17.66 0.45
CA GLY A 49 5.12 16.81 1.65
C GLY A 49 4.08 15.71 1.56
N CYS A 50 4.14 14.75 2.48
CA CYS A 50 3.15 13.69 2.59
C CYS A 50 1.75 14.26 2.92
N PRO A 51 0.67 13.62 2.44
CA PRO A 51 -0.69 13.98 2.84
C PRO A 51 -0.85 13.90 4.35
N SER A 52 -1.79 14.66 4.92
CA SER A 52 -1.94 14.80 6.37
C SER A 52 -2.14 13.50 7.16
N ASP A 53 -2.61 12.44 6.49
CA ASP A 53 -2.86 11.12 7.10
C ASP A 53 -1.70 10.13 6.91
N PHE A 54 -0.57 10.56 6.33
CA PHE A 54 0.63 9.77 6.07
C PHE A 54 1.84 10.35 6.83
N SER A 55 2.67 9.47 7.37
CA SER A 55 3.96 9.80 7.97
C SER A 55 5.03 9.93 6.89
N ALA A 56 5.91 10.92 7.02
CA ALA A 56 7.06 11.09 6.15
C ALA A 56 8.26 10.34 6.72
N GLU A 57 8.71 9.29 6.02
CA GLU A 57 9.80 8.40 6.41
C GLU A 57 10.87 8.42 5.31
N GLY A 58 11.83 9.34 5.42
CA GLY A 58 12.72 9.66 4.31
C GLY A 58 11.95 10.22 3.12
N ASP A 59 12.07 9.57 1.96
CA ASP A 59 11.32 9.90 0.74
C ASP A 59 9.96 9.17 0.64
N LEU A 60 9.62 8.34 1.62
CA LEU A 60 8.38 7.57 1.65
C LEU A 60 7.28 8.32 2.42
N CYS A 61 6.05 8.22 1.91
CA CYS A 61 4.85 8.61 2.65
C CYS A 61 4.09 7.35 3.07
N LEU A 62 4.18 6.97 4.34
CA LEU A 62 3.69 5.68 4.85
C LEU A 62 2.49 5.84 5.80
N LYS A 63 1.60 4.86 5.77
CA LYS A 63 0.50 4.72 6.72
C LYS A 63 0.28 3.25 7.06
N ALA A 64 0.67 2.85 8.27
CA ALA A 64 0.35 1.54 8.82
C ALA A 64 -1.09 1.51 9.36
N VAL A 65 -1.79 0.40 9.10
CA VAL A 65 -3.16 0.17 9.54
C VAL A 65 -3.25 -1.18 10.26
N ALA A 66 -3.82 -1.12 11.46
CA ALA A 66 -3.96 -2.27 12.36
C ALA A 66 -5.05 -3.27 11.93
N GLU A 67 -6.04 -2.81 11.15
CA GLU A 67 -7.15 -3.65 10.72
C GLU A 67 -6.68 -4.84 9.88
N LYS A 68 -7.11 -6.05 10.28
CA LYS A 68 -6.66 -7.28 9.65
C LYS A 68 -7.52 -7.62 8.43
N LEU A 69 -6.96 -7.44 7.23
CA LEU A 69 -7.61 -7.71 5.95
C LEU A 69 -6.88 -8.77 5.15
N LYS A 70 -7.52 -9.35 4.11
CA LYS A 70 -6.79 -10.11 3.09
C LYS A 70 -5.98 -9.15 2.23
N TRP A 71 -4.90 -9.64 1.61
CA TRP A 71 -4.04 -8.82 0.76
C TRP A 71 -4.80 -7.99 -0.29
N SER A 72 -5.76 -8.58 -1.01
CA SER A 72 -6.55 -7.87 -2.03
C SER A 72 -7.47 -6.79 -1.43
N GLU A 73 -8.00 -7.04 -0.23
CA GLU A 73 -8.85 -6.09 0.49
C GLU A 73 -7.98 -4.92 1.03
N ALA A 74 -6.77 -5.22 1.51
CA ALA A 74 -5.80 -4.22 1.95
C ALA A 74 -5.32 -3.32 0.80
N GLN A 75 -5.06 -3.88 -0.39
CA GLN A 75 -4.76 -3.09 -1.58
C GLN A 75 -5.92 -2.15 -1.95
N THR A 76 -7.16 -2.65 -1.94
CA THR A 76 -8.34 -1.83 -2.20
C THR A 76 -8.46 -0.70 -1.16
N ALA A 77 -8.19 -0.99 0.11
CA ALA A 77 -8.22 0.01 1.17
C ALA A 77 -7.16 1.11 0.99
N CYS A 78 -5.96 0.77 0.51
CA CYS A 78 -4.96 1.78 0.16
C CYS A 78 -5.37 2.60 -1.08
N GLU A 79 -5.96 1.97 -2.10
CA GLU A 79 -6.47 2.65 -3.29
C GLU A 79 -7.58 3.66 -2.96
N ASP A 80 -8.47 3.32 -2.02
CA ASP A 80 -9.52 4.22 -1.51
C ASP A 80 -8.93 5.48 -0.83
N LEU A 81 -7.68 5.41 -0.35
CA LEU A 81 -6.91 6.53 0.19
C LEU A 81 -6.07 7.27 -0.87
N GLY A 82 -6.16 6.86 -2.15
CA GLY A 82 -5.31 7.39 -3.22
C GLY A 82 -3.85 6.96 -3.12
N ALA A 83 -3.60 5.81 -2.49
CA ALA A 83 -2.30 5.20 -2.28
C ALA A 83 -2.28 3.76 -2.83
N ASN A 84 -1.18 3.05 -2.65
CA ASN A 84 -1.09 1.60 -2.89
C ASN A 84 -0.53 0.92 -1.65
N LEU A 85 -0.61 -0.40 -1.56
CA LEU A 85 0.25 -1.13 -0.62
C LEU A 85 1.73 -0.78 -0.88
N ALA A 86 2.51 -0.68 0.19
CA ALA A 86 3.90 -0.21 0.12
C ALA A 86 4.75 -1.03 -0.85
N VAL A 87 5.50 -0.33 -1.70
CA VAL A 87 6.46 -0.89 -2.65
C VAL A 87 7.85 -0.58 -2.13
N VAL A 88 8.66 -1.62 -1.93
CA VAL A 88 10.01 -1.51 -1.38
C VAL A 88 10.94 -2.17 -2.37
N THR A 89 11.76 -1.38 -3.03
CA THR A 89 12.65 -1.82 -4.12
C THR A 89 14.10 -1.44 -3.88
N THR A 90 14.39 -0.76 -2.78
CA THR A 90 15.74 -0.36 -2.40
C THR A 90 15.98 -0.59 -0.91
N GLU A 91 17.25 -0.78 -0.55
CA GLU A 91 17.69 -0.93 0.84
C GLU A 91 17.27 0.27 1.70
N ASN A 92 17.41 1.49 1.18
CA ASN A 92 17.00 2.71 1.87
C ASN A 92 15.48 2.74 2.17
N GLU A 93 14.64 2.29 1.22
CA GLU A 93 13.19 2.16 1.45
C GLU A 93 12.89 1.09 2.51
N GLN A 94 13.63 -0.02 2.50
CA GLN A 94 13.50 -1.10 3.47
C GLN A 94 13.86 -0.64 4.89
N GLU A 95 14.93 0.15 5.05
CA GLU A 95 15.33 0.74 6.33
C GLU A 95 14.25 1.67 6.89
N HIS A 96 13.73 2.58 6.06
CA HIS A 96 12.68 3.52 6.46
C HIS A 96 11.38 2.80 6.84
N LEU A 97 10.95 1.81 6.06
CA LEU A 97 9.77 1.01 6.40
C LEU A 97 9.97 0.26 7.71
N THR A 98 11.14 -0.31 7.93
CA THR A 98 11.44 -1.11 9.14
C THR A 98 11.44 -0.22 10.38
N ALA A 99 12.09 0.95 10.32
CA ALA A 99 12.07 1.92 11.40
C ALA A 99 10.63 2.37 11.73
N TYR A 100 9.86 2.73 10.70
CA TYR A 100 8.46 3.14 10.86
C TYR A 100 7.58 2.06 11.52
N LEU A 101 7.74 0.80 11.12
CA LEU A 101 6.98 -0.30 11.69
C LEU A 101 7.41 -0.64 13.12
N SER A 102 8.69 -0.46 13.47
CA SER A 102 9.18 -0.64 14.85
C SER A 102 8.37 0.20 15.85
N ASP A 103 8.20 1.50 15.55
CA ASP A 103 7.42 2.41 16.38
C ASP A 103 5.94 2.01 16.45
N PHE A 104 5.39 1.48 15.36
CA PHE A 104 4.02 1.01 15.32
C PHE A 104 3.79 -0.23 16.19
N TYR A 105 4.74 -1.17 16.21
CA TYR A 105 4.63 -2.40 17.02
C TYR A 105 4.58 -2.10 18.52
N GLU A 106 5.35 -1.13 19.00
CA GLU A 106 5.33 -0.73 20.42
C GLU A 106 3.95 -0.23 20.87
N ALA A 107 3.17 0.35 19.94
CA ALA A 107 1.83 0.85 20.21
C ALA A 107 0.71 -0.20 20.02
N ASN A 108 0.99 -1.34 19.37
CA ASN A 108 -0.03 -2.32 18.93
C ASN A 108 0.40 -3.77 19.21
N ASP A 109 0.35 -4.20 20.48
CA ASP A 109 0.83 -5.52 20.97
C ASP A 109 0.13 -6.73 20.31
N ASP A 110 -1.09 -6.55 19.78
CA ASP A 110 -1.88 -7.60 19.12
C ASP A 110 -1.55 -7.81 17.62
N ILE A 111 -0.64 -6.99 17.09
CA ILE A 111 -0.16 -7.03 15.70
C ILE A 111 1.31 -7.40 15.69
N LYS A 112 1.57 -8.70 15.85
CA LYS A 112 2.93 -9.23 15.87
C LYS A 112 3.46 -9.33 14.44
N ASN A 113 4.25 -8.36 14.01
CA ASN A 113 5.19 -8.43 12.88
C ASN A 113 4.62 -8.86 11.51
N GLU A 114 3.31 -8.76 11.31
CA GLU A 114 2.60 -9.31 10.16
C GLU A 114 1.82 -8.21 9.46
N PHE A 115 2.45 -7.60 8.46
CA PHE A 115 1.87 -6.55 7.61
C PHE A 115 1.88 -6.96 6.14
N TRP A 116 0.77 -6.70 5.44
CA TRP A 116 0.76 -6.71 3.98
C TRP A 116 1.52 -5.52 3.43
N ILE A 117 2.36 -5.82 2.44
CA ILE A 117 3.00 -4.88 1.52
C ILE A 117 2.60 -5.23 0.08
N GLY A 118 3.04 -4.42 -0.86
CA GLY A 118 2.63 -4.43 -2.26
C GLY A 118 3.16 -5.58 -3.10
N LEU A 119 3.95 -6.50 -2.55
CA LEU A 119 4.44 -7.64 -3.29
C LEU A 119 3.31 -8.65 -3.55
N SER A 120 3.04 -8.94 -4.81
CA SER A 120 2.08 -9.94 -5.25
C SER A 120 2.82 -11.10 -5.93
N ILE A 121 2.50 -12.33 -5.54
CA ILE A 121 3.10 -13.55 -6.09
C ILE A 121 1.99 -14.41 -6.69
N ASP A 122 2.02 -14.61 -8.01
CA ASP A 122 1.12 -15.52 -8.72
C ASP A 122 1.91 -16.54 -9.56
N ARG A 123 1.78 -17.83 -9.20
CA ARG A 123 2.39 -19.03 -9.79
C ARG A 123 3.91 -18.97 -10.01
N SER A 124 4.37 -18.10 -10.90
CA SER A 124 5.76 -17.91 -11.33
C SER A 124 6.13 -16.43 -11.50
N THR A 125 5.27 -15.51 -11.06
CA THR A 125 5.40 -14.07 -11.28
C THR A 125 5.32 -13.37 -9.94
N ALA A 126 6.40 -12.70 -9.55
CA ALA A 126 6.44 -11.81 -8.39
C ALA A 126 6.51 -10.37 -8.91
N LYS A 127 5.53 -9.55 -8.55
CA LYS A 127 5.42 -8.16 -8.99
C LYS A 127 4.89 -7.27 -7.88
N TRP A 128 5.37 -6.05 -7.85
CA TRP A 128 4.83 -5.00 -7.00
C TRP A 128 3.51 -4.47 -7.57
N VAL A 129 2.67 -3.90 -6.72
CA VAL A 129 1.36 -3.30 -7.10
C VAL A 129 1.49 -2.10 -8.05
N ASP A 130 2.67 -1.47 -8.12
CA ASP A 130 3.00 -0.44 -9.12
C ASP A 130 3.40 -1.02 -10.49
N GLY A 131 3.58 -2.34 -10.58
CA GLY A 131 3.98 -3.08 -11.78
C GLY A 131 5.47 -3.38 -11.86
N THR A 132 6.29 -2.88 -10.94
CA THR A 132 7.74 -3.14 -10.88
C THR A 132 7.98 -4.64 -10.66
N ASP A 133 8.96 -5.19 -11.39
CA ASP A 133 9.37 -6.58 -11.22
C ASP A 133 10.06 -6.76 -9.87
N PHE A 134 9.79 -7.89 -9.20
CA PHE A 134 10.51 -8.26 -8.00
C PHE A 134 11.88 -8.83 -8.37
N ASP A 135 12.96 -8.23 -7.85
CA ASP A 135 14.30 -8.81 -7.88
C ASP A 135 14.65 -9.37 -6.50
N PHE A 136 15.13 -10.62 -6.46
CA PHE A 136 15.57 -11.24 -5.21
C PHE A 136 16.87 -10.62 -4.68
N ASN A 137 17.70 -10.06 -5.55
CA ASN A 137 18.97 -9.45 -5.14
C ASN A 137 18.76 -8.20 -4.28
N ASP A 138 17.63 -7.51 -4.41
CA ASP A 138 17.27 -6.34 -3.59
C ASP A 138 17.12 -6.69 -2.10
N PHE A 139 16.99 -7.97 -1.77
CA PHE A 139 16.76 -8.48 -0.42
C PHE A 139 17.85 -9.45 0.05
N ARG A 140 18.92 -9.62 -0.74
CA ARG A 140 20.01 -10.52 -0.38
C ARG A 140 21.04 -9.73 0.42
N ASP A 141 21.18 -10.04 1.71
CA ASP A 141 22.35 -9.64 2.48
C ASP A 141 23.59 -10.19 1.76
N GLU A 142 24.41 -9.33 1.15
CA GLU A 142 25.69 -9.72 0.55
C GLU A 142 26.77 -10.02 1.62
N GLY A 143 26.35 -10.34 2.85
CA GLY A 143 27.20 -10.49 4.03
C GLY A 143 27.64 -11.92 4.38
N ASP A 144 27.24 -12.93 3.60
CA ASP A 144 27.72 -14.30 3.78
C ASP A 144 28.81 -14.65 2.73
N GLU A 145 29.89 -13.88 2.69
CA GLU A 145 31.16 -14.44 2.20
C GLU A 145 31.71 -15.34 3.33
N GLU A 146 31.60 -16.66 3.14
CA GLU A 146 32.19 -17.66 4.04
C GLU A 146 33.68 -17.35 4.29
N GLU A 147 34.04 -17.02 5.53
CA GLU A 147 35.44 -17.09 5.96
C GLU A 147 35.87 -18.57 6.00
N ASP A 148 36.57 -19.02 4.96
CA ASP A 148 37.34 -20.29 4.90
C ASP A 148 38.53 -20.29 5.87
#